data_AF-C4Y8N6-F1
#
_entry.id   AF-C4Y8N6-F1
#
_cell.length_a   1.000
_cell.length_b   1.000
_cell.length_c   1.000
_cell.angle_alpha   90.00
_cell.angle_beta   90.00
_cell.angle_gamma   90.00
#
_symmetry.space_group_name_H-M   'P 1'
#
loop_
_entity.id
_entity.type
_entity.pdbx_description
1 polymer ?
#
loop_
_entity_poly.entity_id
_entity_poly.type
_entity_poly.pdbx_seq_one_letter_code
_entity_poly.pdbx_strand_id
1 'polypeptide(L)'
;MIELHIWGADKQVSIIDPESLASAWLLSIHLTPQQIPYNIVTSCNTNLSDSGRLPLLLVRRNGTTRKYEGFSEISHFISEKFPADSTKYVPDVKLSTTDQLANFSLISFLNNTTKYVNQYNLYVNTENYENYTRKLFSSYLPFPMMYNQPLKFFKSASEQVKIIGLGVNKTSLFSFSVGDETPETETFNDENEGEQDEVAISSLHEKVMLAKSKDKAILRESRNSLRCLNILGEQISHVERLFKQLNPNSPVDFAHLFRAKKISSSELLLYAYFHSLTFAGLPDNFIANYLKQKSPAFWKFAYTITEALNTSLVPETFRSASGLEVPSLKNEVLYLMSLVRY
;
A
#
# COMPACT_ATOMS: atom_id res chain seq x y z
N MET A 1 -4.79 21.77 16.09
CA MET A 1 -4.21 21.66 14.74
C MET A 1 -4.19 20.19 14.36
N ILE A 2 -4.61 19.86 13.14
CA ILE A 2 -4.65 18.49 12.61
C ILE A 2 -3.53 18.37 11.57
N GLU A 3 -2.62 17.41 11.76
CA GLU A 3 -1.53 17.15 10.84
C GLU A 3 -1.53 15.67 10.45
N LEU A 4 -1.52 15.38 9.16
CA LEU A 4 -1.46 14.04 8.62
C LEU A 4 -0.08 13.79 8.03
N HIS A 5 0.70 12.91 8.67
CA HIS A 5 2.02 12.48 8.23
C HIS A 5 1.89 11.27 7.30
N ILE A 6 2.46 11.38 6.10
CA ILE A 6 2.32 10.39 5.03
C ILE A 6 3.62 10.15 4.27
N TRP A 7 3.62 9.09 3.45
CA TRP A 7 4.60 8.89 2.39
C TRP A 7 4.30 9.78 1.18
N GLY A 8 5.30 10.53 0.70
CA GLY A 8 5.15 11.41 -0.45
C GLY A 8 6.35 12.35 -0.64
N ALA A 9 6.35 13.06 -1.77
CA ALA A 9 7.29 14.15 -2.06
C ALA A 9 6.58 15.20 -2.91
N ASP A 10 7.11 16.42 -2.95
CA ASP A 10 6.69 17.48 -3.89
C ASP A 10 5.18 17.74 -3.92
N LYS A 11 4.54 17.73 -2.74
CA LYS A 11 3.09 17.93 -2.56
C LYS A 11 2.23 16.85 -3.23
N GLN A 12 2.78 15.66 -3.43
CA GLN A 12 2.08 14.48 -3.91
C GLN A 12 2.19 13.36 -2.89
N VAL A 13 1.14 12.54 -2.83
CA VAL A 13 1.11 11.33 -1.99
C VAL A 13 1.74 10.18 -2.78
N SER A 14 2.59 9.41 -2.12
CA SER A 14 3.24 8.26 -2.74
C SER A 14 2.25 7.11 -2.96
N ILE A 15 2.39 6.40 -4.08
CA ILE A 15 1.64 5.16 -4.31
C ILE A 15 2.11 3.98 -3.48
N ILE A 16 3.30 4.06 -2.84
CA ILE A 16 3.86 2.94 -2.06
C ILE A 16 3.02 2.59 -0.84
N ASP A 17 2.20 3.52 -0.38
CA ASP A 17 1.34 3.36 0.78
C ASP A 17 -0.10 3.82 0.47
N PRO A 18 -0.97 2.89 0.06
CA PRO A 18 -2.38 3.18 -0.21
C PRO A 18 -3.14 3.74 0.99
N GLU A 19 -2.76 3.40 2.22
CA GLU A 19 -3.40 3.94 3.42
C GLU A 19 -3.15 5.45 3.54
N SER A 20 -1.93 5.92 3.26
CA SER A 20 -1.61 7.35 3.18
C SER A 20 -2.48 8.09 2.17
N LEU A 21 -2.70 7.49 1.00
CA LEU A 21 -3.53 8.07 -0.06
C LEU A 21 -5.00 8.14 0.37
N ALA A 22 -5.53 7.06 0.95
CA ALA A 22 -6.90 7.01 1.46
C ALA A 22 -7.13 8.05 2.58
N SER A 23 -6.17 8.21 3.51
CA SER A 23 -6.23 9.23 4.56
C SER A 23 -6.19 10.65 3.99
N ALA A 24 -5.34 10.92 3.00
CA ALA A 24 -5.27 12.23 2.35
C ALA A 24 -6.58 12.58 1.63
N TRP A 25 -7.15 11.63 0.89
CA TRP A 25 -8.46 11.80 0.25
C TRP A 25 -9.56 12.04 1.28
N LEU A 26 -9.58 11.28 2.38
CA LEU A 26 -10.55 11.46 3.47
C LEU A 26 -10.55 12.90 3.99
N LEU A 27 -9.38 13.44 4.33
CA LEU A 27 -9.30 14.83 4.83
C LEU A 27 -9.76 15.82 3.76
N SER A 28 -9.34 15.64 2.51
CA SER A 28 -9.72 16.50 1.40
C SER A 28 -11.24 16.56 1.18
N ILE A 29 -11.90 15.41 1.04
CA ILE A 29 -13.33 15.38 0.69
C ILE A 29 -14.26 15.66 1.86
N HIS A 30 -13.77 15.52 3.09
CA HIS A 30 -14.59 15.62 4.29
C HIS A 30 -14.30 16.89 5.11
N LEU A 31 -13.03 17.22 5.38
CA LEU A 31 -12.67 18.38 6.21
C LEU A 31 -12.67 19.70 5.44
N THR A 32 -12.25 19.69 4.16
CA THR A 32 -12.22 20.91 3.33
C THR A 32 -13.60 21.56 3.19
N PRO A 33 -14.69 20.84 2.86
CA PRO A 33 -16.02 21.45 2.76
C PRO A 33 -16.54 21.99 4.11
N GLN A 34 -16.01 21.48 5.22
CA GLN A 34 -16.33 21.94 6.57
C GLN A 34 -15.45 23.11 7.04
N GLN A 35 -14.50 23.57 6.21
CA GLN A 35 -13.56 24.64 6.54
C GLN A 35 -12.71 24.33 7.79
N ILE A 36 -12.43 23.05 8.04
CA ILE A 36 -11.59 22.62 9.16
C ILE A 36 -10.13 22.69 8.72
N PRO A 37 -9.26 23.44 9.41
CA PRO A 37 -7.86 23.56 9.02
C PRO A 37 -7.09 22.27 9.33
N TYR A 38 -6.43 21.73 8.32
CA TYR A 38 -5.53 20.57 8.41
C TYR A 38 -4.33 20.75 7.48
N ASN A 39 -3.23 20.08 7.81
CA ASN A 39 -2.04 20.02 6.96
C ASN A 39 -1.69 18.56 6.65
N ILE A 40 -1.29 18.29 5.41
CA ILE A 40 -0.72 17.03 4.97
C ILE A 40 0.80 17.21 4.91
N VAL A 41 1.53 16.47 5.75
CA VAL A 41 2.98 16.56 5.89
C VAL A 41 3.63 15.34 5.23
N THR A 42 4.42 15.56 4.18
CA THR A 42 5.20 14.50 3.53
C THR A 42 6.48 14.24 4.34
N SER A 43 6.34 13.61 5.51
CA SER A 43 7.48 13.35 6.40
C SER A 43 8.27 12.11 6.04
N CYS A 44 7.64 11.08 5.48
CA CYS A 44 8.31 9.81 5.13
C CYS A 44 9.11 9.20 6.30
N ASN A 45 8.73 9.54 7.54
CA ASN A 45 9.44 9.20 8.76
C ASN A 45 8.56 8.32 9.64
N THR A 46 8.83 7.02 9.62
CA THR A 46 8.13 6.02 10.44
C THR A 46 8.44 6.15 11.92
N ASN A 47 9.52 6.83 12.31
CA ASN A 47 9.92 6.97 13.72
C ASN A 47 9.03 7.97 14.49
N LEU A 48 8.07 8.62 13.80
CA LEU A 48 7.06 9.48 14.43
C LEU A 48 5.94 8.67 15.11
N SER A 49 5.62 7.53 14.51
CA SER A 49 4.63 6.58 15.03
C SER A 49 5.27 5.61 16.02
N ASP A 50 4.49 5.15 16.98
CA ASP A 50 4.92 4.18 17.98
C ASP A 50 4.95 2.76 17.36
N SER A 51 4.13 2.49 16.33
CA SER A 51 4.15 1.22 15.59
C SER A 51 5.15 1.17 14.42
N GLY A 52 5.86 2.27 14.12
CA GLY A 52 6.76 2.35 12.97
C GLY A 52 6.04 2.35 11.61
N ARG A 53 4.81 2.88 11.54
CA ARG A 53 3.96 2.91 10.33
C ARG A 53 3.43 4.30 10.03
N LEU A 54 3.26 4.58 8.74
CA LEU A 54 2.47 5.70 8.24
C LEU A 54 1.25 5.09 7.50
N PRO A 55 0.11 5.80 7.40
CA PRO A 55 -0.14 7.18 7.82
C PRO A 55 -0.27 7.38 9.33
N LEU A 56 0.03 8.60 9.80
CA LEU A 56 -0.10 9.02 11.20
C LEU A 56 -0.83 10.37 11.28
N LEU A 57 -1.92 10.43 12.04
CA LEU A 57 -2.62 11.69 12.34
C LEU A 57 -2.21 12.23 13.71
N LEU A 58 -1.64 13.43 13.73
CA LEU A 58 -1.35 14.18 14.94
C LEU A 58 -2.43 15.23 15.18
N VAL A 59 -3.10 15.13 16.32
CA VAL A 59 -4.10 16.09 16.75
C VAL A 59 -3.59 16.81 17.98
N ARG A 60 -3.18 18.08 17.79
CA ARG A 60 -2.73 18.95 18.90
C ARG A 60 -3.88 19.80 19.42
N ARG A 61 -4.23 19.61 20.69
CA ARG A 61 -5.25 20.39 21.42
C ARG A 61 -4.81 20.67 22.85
N ASN A 62 -4.84 21.94 23.27
CA ASN A 62 -4.58 22.38 24.65
C ASN A 62 -3.29 21.80 25.27
N GLY A 63 -2.19 21.78 24.52
CA GLY A 63 -0.89 21.24 24.98
C GLY A 63 -0.79 19.71 25.00
N THR A 64 -1.84 18.98 24.63
CA THR A 64 -1.81 17.52 24.44
C THR A 64 -1.76 17.16 22.96
N THR A 65 -0.86 16.25 22.60
CA THR A 65 -0.76 15.63 21.27
C THR A 65 -1.37 14.23 21.35
N ARG A 66 -2.40 13.97 20.53
CA ARG A 66 -2.92 12.61 20.33
C ARG A 66 -2.47 12.09 18.97
N LYS A 67 -2.05 10.83 18.95
CA LYS A 67 -1.62 10.09 17.76
C LYS A 67 -2.71 9.09 17.37
N TYR A 68 -3.00 8.98 16.08
CA TYR A 68 -3.87 7.95 15.51
C TYR A 68 -3.13 7.31 14.33
N GLU A 69 -2.94 5.99 14.37
CA GLU A 69 -2.04 5.28 13.46
C GLU A 69 -2.81 4.40 12.48
N GLY A 70 -2.43 4.48 11.20
CA GLY A 70 -3.07 3.73 10.13
C GLY A 70 -4.45 4.27 9.73
N PHE A 71 -4.92 3.85 8.56
CA PHE A 71 -6.14 4.41 7.98
C PHE A 71 -7.38 4.17 8.86
N SER A 72 -7.52 2.98 9.45
CA SER A 72 -8.71 2.59 10.22
C SER A 72 -8.94 3.47 11.46
N GLU A 73 -7.88 3.78 12.22
CA GLU A 73 -7.99 4.64 13.40
C GLU A 73 -8.26 6.08 13.01
N ILE A 74 -7.60 6.54 11.94
CA ILE A 74 -7.78 7.88 11.39
C ILE A 74 -9.22 8.06 10.90
N SER A 75 -9.76 7.12 10.12
CA SER A 75 -11.12 7.21 9.61
C SER A 75 -12.17 7.15 10.71
N HIS A 76 -11.92 6.34 11.74
CA HIS A 76 -12.79 6.25 12.92
C HIS A 76 -12.81 7.59 13.69
N PHE A 77 -11.63 8.14 13.99
CA PHE A 77 -11.52 9.43 14.68
C PHE A 77 -12.21 10.57 13.90
N ILE A 78 -11.97 10.66 12.59
CA ILE A 78 -12.58 11.69 11.75
C ILE A 78 -14.10 11.53 11.70
N SER A 79 -14.60 10.30 11.56
CA SER A 79 -16.03 9.99 11.56
C SER A 79 -16.72 10.38 12.87
N GLU A 80 -16.09 10.10 14.01
CA GLU A 80 -16.61 10.42 15.33
C GLU A 80 -16.57 11.92 15.60
N LYS A 81 -15.45 12.58 15.25
CA LYS A 81 -15.19 13.97 15.64
C LYS A 81 -15.91 14.98 14.74
N PHE A 82 -16.13 14.65 13.47
CA PHE A 82 -16.69 15.54 12.47
C PHE A 82 -17.86 14.89 11.72
N PRO A 83 -19.00 14.56 12.38
CA PRO A 83 -20.06 13.77 11.76
C PRO A 83 -20.94 14.61 10.80
N ALA A 84 -20.38 15.38 9.88
CA ALA A 84 -21.16 16.16 8.91
C ALA A 84 -21.72 15.28 7.78
N ASP A 85 -23.01 15.44 7.43
CA ASP A 85 -23.61 14.74 6.28
C ASP A 85 -23.56 15.53 4.97
N SER A 86 -23.12 16.79 5.00
CA SER A 86 -23.10 17.67 3.82
C SER A 86 -21.95 17.34 2.85
N THR A 87 -21.06 16.43 3.21
CA THR A 87 -19.85 16.11 2.45
C THR A 87 -20.03 14.89 1.53
N LYS A 88 -19.05 14.65 0.65
CA LYS A 88 -19.00 13.46 -0.21
C LYS A 88 -18.66 12.18 0.55
N TYR A 89 -18.20 12.29 1.79
CA TYR A 89 -17.89 11.16 2.66
C TYR A 89 -19.09 10.81 3.55
N VAL A 90 -19.31 9.51 3.80
CA VAL A 90 -20.25 9.04 4.83
C VAL A 90 -19.46 8.69 6.09
N PRO A 91 -19.60 9.45 7.19
CA PRO A 91 -19.05 9.05 8.48
C PRO A 91 -19.61 7.70 8.92
N ASP A 92 -18.76 6.84 9.49
CA ASP A 92 -19.13 5.48 9.89
C ASP A 92 -20.32 5.48 10.86
N VAL A 93 -20.39 6.48 11.76
CA VAL A 93 -21.48 6.66 12.74
C VAL A 93 -22.85 6.88 12.09
N LYS A 94 -22.91 7.28 10.80
CA LYS A 94 -24.15 7.51 10.04
C LYS A 94 -24.60 6.32 9.19
N LEU A 95 -23.80 5.27 9.13
CA LEU A 95 -24.19 4.02 8.49
C LEU A 95 -25.12 3.25 9.42
N SER A 96 -25.99 2.40 8.86
CA SER A 96 -26.78 1.45 9.64
C SER A 96 -25.85 0.45 10.34
N THR A 97 -26.30 -0.21 11.40
CA THR A 97 -25.46 -1.17 12.14
C THR A 97 -24.95 -2.31 11.26
N THR A 98 -25.77 -2.77 10.31
CA THR A 98 -25.39 -3.78 9.31
C THR A 98 -24.36 -3.24 8.33
N ASP A 99 -24.52 -1.99 7.87
CA ASP A 99 -23.58 -1.36 6.94
C ASP A 99 -22.24 -1.03 7.62
N GLN A 100 -22.26 -0.65 8.90
CA GLN A 100 -21.05 -0.45 9.70
C GLN A 100 -20.24 -1.75 9.81
N LEU A 101 -20.92 -2.87 10.07
CA LEU A 101 -20.27 -4.18 10.12
C LEU A 101 -19.70 -4.59 8.76
N ALA A 102 -20.45 -4.37 7.68
CA ALA A 102 -19.97 -4.63 6.31
C ALA A 102 -18.79 -3.73 5.92
N ASN A 103 -18.80 -2.46 6.35
CA ASN A 103 -17.72 -1.52 6.12
C ASN A 103 -16.45 -1.93 6.89
N PHE A 104 -16.58 -2.30 8.16
CA PHE A 104 -15.47 -2.81 8.97
C PHE A 104 -14.91 -4.12 8.42
N SER A 105 -15.78 -5.06 8.03
CA SER A 105 -15.36 -6.35 7.45
C SER A 105 -14.62 -6.15 6.13
N LEU A 106 -15.07 -5.22 5.29
CA LEU A 106 -14.38 -4.89 4.03
C LEU A 106 -13.00 -4.26 4.28
N ILE A 107 -12.85 -3.34 5.23
CA ILE A 107 -11.53 -2.80 5.61
C ILE A 107 -10.60 -3.92 6.05
N SER A 108 -11.07 -4.80 6.94
CA SER A 108 -10.30 -5.96 7.39
C SER A 108 -9.93 -6.90 6.24
N PHE A 109 -10.87 -7.16 5.33
CA PHE A 109 -10.63 -7.96 4.14
C PHE A 109 -9.54 -7.35 3.25
N LEU A 110 -9.61 -6.05 2.96
CA LEU A 110 -8.60 -5.36 2.13
C LEU A 110 -7.21 -5.41 2.76
N ASN A 111 -7.12 -5.17 4.07
CA ASN A 111 -5.86 -5.20 4.80
C ASN A 111 -5.24 -6.60 4.87
N ASN A 112 -6.05 -7.65 4.88
CA ASN A 112 -5.59 -9.03 4.95
C ASN A 112 -5.43 -9.71 3.59
N THR A 113 -5.82 -9.06 2.48
CA THR A 113 -5.79 -9.71 1.16
C THR A 113 -5.19 -8.78 0.09
N THR A 114 -5.84 -7.66 -0.20
CA THR A 114 -5.41 -6.70 -1.22
C THR A 114 -4.08 -6.05 -0.89
N LYS A 115 -3.79 -5.83 0.40
CA LYS A 115 -2.48 -5.37 0.88
C LYS A 115 -1.34 -6.24 0.33
N TYR A 116 -1.47 -7.56 0.43
CA TYR A 116 -0.43 -8.49 -0.02
C TYR A 116 -0.28 -8.49 -1.55
N VAL A 117 -1.38 -8.35 -2.29
CA VAL A 117 -1.33 -8.16 -3.75
C VAL A 117 -0.58 -6.88 -4.12
N ASN A 118 -0.81 -5.79 -3.39
CA ASN A 118 -0.09 -4.54 -3.59
C ASN A 118 1.40 -4.64 -3.25
N GLN A 119 1.73 -5.34 -2.15
CA GLN A 119 3.12 -5.61 -1.78
C GLN A 119 3.84 -6.44 -2.85
N TYR A 120 3.18 -7.45 -3.42
CA TYR A 120 3.73 -8.21 -4.54
C TYR A 120 4.01 -7.31 -5.74
N ASN A 121 3.03 -6.51 -6.17
CA ASN A 121 3.12 -5.68 -7.36
C ASN A 121 4.23 -4.62 -7.26
N LEU A 122 4.44 -4.04 -6.08
CA LEU A 122 5.39 -2.94 -5.89
C LEU A 122 6.81 -3.40 -5.53
N TYR A 123 6.95 -4.47 -4.76
CA TYR A 123 8.24 -4.88 -4.20
C TYR A 123 8.74 -6.23 -4.71
N VAL A 124 7.86 -7.19 -5.00
CA VAL A 124 8.28 -8.55 -5.38
C VAL A 124 8.38 -8.72 -6.90
N ASN A 125 7.51 -8.06 -7.67
CA ASN A 125 7.64 -7.95 -9.12
C ASN A 125 8.94 -7.23 -9.44
N THR A 126 9.83 -7.92 -10.16
CA THR A 126 11.20 -7.48 -10.35
C THR A 126 11.27 -6.23 -11.23
N GLU A 127 10.41 -6.15 -12.24
CA GLU A 127 10.34 -5.03 -13.16
C GLU A 127 9.88 -3.76 -12.45
N ASN A 128 8.81 -3.86 -11.66
CA ASN A 128 8.28 -2.72 -10.90
C ASN A 128 9.24 -2.27 -9.78
N TYR A 129 9.85 -3.21 -9.06
CA TYR A 129 10.74 -2.86 -7.95
C TYR A 129 12.00 -2.15 -8.41
N GLU A 130 12.75 -2.73 -9.37
CA GLU A 130 14.04 -2.18 -9.80
C GLU A 130 13.89 -0.91 -10.65
N ASN A 131 12.88 -0.86 -11.52
CA ASN A 131 12.74 0.27 -12.43
C ASN A 131 11.99 1.46 -11.83
N TYR A 132 11.16 1.24 -10.80
CA TYR A 132 10.30 2.27 -10.21
C TYR A 132 10.43 2.37 -8.68
N THR A 133 9.96 1.37 -7.92
CA THR A 133 9.76 1.48 -6.47
C THR A 133 11.05 1.78 -5.70
N ARG A 134 12.16 1.09 -6.03
CA ARG A 134 13.46 1.31 -5.37
C ARG A 134 13.98 2.73 -5.55
N LYS A 135 13.77 3.31 -6.75
CA LYS A 135 14.25 4.66 -7.08
C LYS A 135 13.44 5.74 -6.36
N LEU A 136 12.15 5.51 -6.13
CA LEU A 136 11.28 6.46 -5.42
C LEU A 136 11.79 6.82 -4.03
N PHE A 137 12.36 5.87 -3.29
CA PHE A 137 12.88 6.14 -1.94
C PHE A 137 14.02 7.18 -1.91
N SER A 138 14.74 7.36 -3.02
CA SER A 138 15.74 8.43 -3.13
C SER A 138 15.13 9.84 -3.12
N SER A 139 13.87 9.96 -3.56
CA SER A 139 13.11 11.22 -3.51
C SER A 139 12.43 11.46 -2.16
N TYR A 140 12.11 10.39 -1.43
CA TYR A 140 11.39 10.45 -0.16
C TYR A 140 12.28 10.61 1.06
N LEU A 141 13.52 10.09 0.99
CA LEU A 141 14.40 9.98 2.14
C LEU A 141 15.72 10.71 1.88
N PRO A 142 16.24 11.43 2.88
CA PRO A 142 17.54 12.08 2.76
C PRO A 142 18.67 11.03 2.75
N PHE A 143 19.79 11.39 2.13
CA PHE A 143 21.03 10.62 2.24
C PHE A 143 21.48 10.58 3.72
N PRO A 144 21.89 9.41 4.28
CA PRO A 144 22.05 8.09 3.65
C PRO A 144 20.86 7.14 3.82
N MET A 145 19.73 7.58 4.36
CA MET A 145 18.59 6.73 4.73
C MET A 145 17.92 6.03 3.54
N MET A 146 18.09 6.57 2.33
CA MET A 146 17.58 6.05 1.07
C MET A 146 18.00 4.61 0.74
N TYR A 147 19.11 4.08 1.28
CA TYR A 147 19.59 2.74 0.90
C TYR A 147 19.02 1.61 1.76
N ASN A 148 18.80 1.86 3.05
CA ASN A 148 18.39 0.82 3.99
C ASN A 148 16.87 0.59 3.94
N GLN A 149 16.08 1.66 3.84
CA GLN A 149 14.63 1.57 3.87
C GLN A 149 14.04 0.71 2.74
N PRO A 150 14.40 0.88 1.45
CA PRO A 150 13.88 0.02 0.38
C PRO A 150 14.11 -1.47 0.64
N LEU A 151 15.28 -1.84 1.19
CA LEU A 151 15.62 -3.22 1.51
C LEU A 151 14.76 -3.76 2.66
N LYS A 152 14.50 -2.95 3.70
CA LYS A 152 13.58 -3.31 4.79
C LYS A 152 12.17 -3.56 4.26
N PHE A 153 11.65 -2.65 3.44
CA PHE A 153 10.33 -2.79 2.82
C PHE A 153 10.26 -4.01 1.89
N PHE A 154 11.28 -4.24 1.06
CA PHE A 154 11.37 -5.40 0.20
C PHE A 154 11.36 -6.73 0.97
N LYS A 155 12.15 -6.82 2.06
CA LYS A 155 12.18 -8.03 2.91
C LYS A 155 10.83 -8.27 3.56
N SER A 156 10.24 -7.23 4.16
CA SER A 156 8.92 -7.34 4.81
C SER A 156 7.82 -7.71 3.82
N ALA A 157 7.82 -7.09 2.62
CA ALA A 157 6.90 -7.44 1.55
C ALA A 157 7.08 -8.89 1.11
N SER A 158 8.32 -9.33 0.91
CA SER A 158 8.63 -10.72 0.51
C SER A 158 8.15 -11.75 1.54
N GLU A 159 8.24 -11.44 2.83
CA GLU A 159 7.71 -12.30 3.90
C GLU A 159 6.18 -12.31 3.93
N GLN A 160 5.55 -11.14 3.84
CA GLN A 160 4.09 -11.01 3.85
C GLN A 160 3.43 -11.70 2.66
N VAL A 161 4.04 -11.59 1.47
CA VAL A 161 3.50 -12.12 0.22
C VAL A 161 3.56 -13.65 0.19
N LYS A 162 4.52 -14.28 0.91
CA LYS A 162 4.56 -15.75 1.10
C LYS A 162 3.29 -16.31 1.75
N ILE A 163 2.63 -15.53 2.61
CA ILE A 163 1.40 -15.93 3.30
C ILE A 163 0.30 -16.29 2.28
N ILE A 164 0.25 -15.57 1.16
CA ILE A 164 -0.73 -15.80 0.09
C ILE A 164 -0.20 -16.72 -1.03
N GLY A 165 0.94 -17.39 -0.82
CA GLY A 165 1.55 -18.29 -1.79
C GLY A 165 2.11 -17.60 -3.04
N LEU A 166 2.25 -16.28 -2.99
CA LEU A 166 3.02 -15.48 -3.93
C LEU A 166 4.43 -15.36 -3.35
N GLY A 167 5.48 -15.60 -4.13
CA GLY A 167 6.82 -15.49 -3.55
C GLY A 167 7.94 -16.09 -4.37
N VAL A 168 9.14 -15.68 -4.00
CA VAL A 168 10.41 -16.09 -4.57
C VAL A 168 11.05 -17.10 -3.63
N ASN A 169 11.22 -18.35 -4.07
CA ASN A 169 12.25 -19.23 -3.52
C ASN A 169 13.58 -18.81 -4.20
N LYS A 170 14.41 -18.11 -3.41
CA LYS A 170 15.73 -17.53 -3.72
C LYS A 170 16.24 -17.72 -5.15
N THR A 171 16.12 -16.67 -5.96
CA THR A 171 17.07 -16.34 -7.04
C THR A 171 17.00 -14.83 -7.26
N SER A 172 17.62 -14.04 -6.39
CA SER A 172 17.88 -12.62 -6.64
C SER A 172 19.36 -12.35 -6.36
N LEU A 173 20.01 -11.70 -7.33
CA LEU A 173 21.45 -11.39 -7.42
C LEU A 173 22.03 -10.55 -6.27
N PHE A 174 21.26 -10.28 -5.21
CA PHE A 174 21.65 -9.50 -4.03
C PHE A 174 21.80 -10.34 -2.75
N SER A 175 21.84 -11.67 -2.82
CA SER A 175 22.09 -12.52 -1.64
C SER A 175 23.57 -12.68 -1.26
N PHE A 176 24.45 -11.79 -1.72
CA PHE A 176 25.82 -11.74 -1.22
C PHE A 176 25.90 -10.72 -0.10
N SER A 177 26.20 -11.21 1.11
CA SER A 177 26.43 -10.48 2.37
C SER A 177 25.21 -9.97 3.13
N VAL A 178 24.69 -10.79 4.05
CA VAL A 178 24.61 -10.48 5.50
C VAL A 178 24.68 -11.83 6.21
N GLY A 179 25.72 -12.03 7.02
CA GLY A 179 25.87 -13.25 7.81
C GLY A 179 24.78 -13.36 8.87
N ASP A 180 24.26 -14.58 9.02
CA ASP A 180 23.77 -15.06 10.30
C ASP A 180 24.25 -16.51 10.42
N GLU A 181 25.13 -16.73 11.39
CA GLU A 181 25.64 -18.04 11.78
C GLU A 181 24.61 -18.68 12.71
N THR A 182 23.71 -19.50 12.18
CA THR A 182 23.08 -20.60 12.92
C THR A 182 22.83 -21.78 11.97
N PRO A 183 23.44 -22.96 12.20
CA PRO A 183 23.10 -24.17 11.48
C PRO A 183 21.88 -24.78 12.17
N GLU A 184 20.68 -24.35 11.78
CA GLU A 184 19.45 -25.05 12.15
C GLU A 184 19.02 -25.94 10.98
N THR A 185 19.41 -27.20 11.15
CA THR A 185 18.74 -28.38 10.63
C THR A 185 17.23 -28.30 10.85
N GLU A 186 16.47 -28.85 9.90
CA GLU A 186 15.01 -29.06 9.94
C GLU A 186 14.14 -27.93 9.37
N THR A 187 14.13 -27.83 8.04
CA THR A 187 12.92 -27.96 7.18
C THR A 187 13.30 -27.64 5.73
N PHE A 188 14.20 -28.45 5.17
CA PHE A 188 14.41 -28.53 3.72
C PHE A 188 13.63 -29.73 3.20
N ASN A 189 12.37 -29.51 2.85
CA ASN A 189 11.66 -30.40 1.93
C ASN A 189 11.01 -29.50 0.88
N ASP A 190 11.85 -28.96 0.01
CA ASP A 190 11.45 -28.31 -1.23
C ASP A 190 11.82 -29.28 -2.36
N GLU A 191 10.86 -29.60 -3.22
CA GLU A 191 10.90 -30.59 -4.32
C GLU A 191 11.88 -30.22 -5.46
N ASN A 192 13.12 -29.82 -5.16
CA ASN A 192 14.17 -29.51 -6.15
C ASN A 192 15.55 -30.02 -5.69
N GLU A 193 15.64 -31.26 -5.20
CA GLU A 193 16.91 -31.97 -4.94
C GLU A 193 17.65 -32.40 -6.24
N GLY A 194 17.83 -31.50 -7.21
CA GLY A 194 18.44 -31.86 -8.50
C GLY A 194 19.61 -31.00 -8.97
N GLU A 195 19.76 -29.77 -8.48
CA GLU A 195 20.82 -28.87 -8.95
C GLU A 195 21.59 -28.35 -7.73
N GLN A 196 22.43 -29.21 -7.15
CA GLN A 196 23.63 -28.73 -6.45
C GLN A 196 24.36 -27.78 -7.41
N ASP A 197 24.94 -26.69 -6.91
CA ASP A 197 25.68 -25.69 -7.70
C ASP A 197 26.71 -26.36 -8.62
N GLU A 198 26.30 -26.73 -9.83
CA GLU A 198 27.17 -27.32 -10.83
C GLU A 198 28.16 -26.25 -11.26
N VAL A 199 29.41 -26.38 -10.81
CA VAL A 199 30.49 -25.46 -11.17
C VAL A 199 30.69 -25.53 -12.68
N ALA A 200 30.62 -24.36 -13.34
CA ALA A 200 30.68 -24.32 -14.79
C ALA A 200 31.99 -24.90 -15.34
N ILE A 201 31.90 -26.01 -16.08
CA ILE A 201 33.03 -26.72 -16.68
C ILE A 201 33.68 -25.91 -17.83
N SER A 202 32.95 -24.98 -18.44
CA SER A 202 33.46 -24.10 -19.51
C SER A 202 32.71 -22.77 -19.59
N SER A 203 33.29 -21.76 -20.24
CA SER A 203 32.64 -20.47 -20.48
C SER A 203 31.39 -20.58 -21.37
N LEU A 204 31.31 -21.61 -22.23
CA LEU A 204 30.10 -21.89 -23.01
C LEU A 204 29.02 -22.50 -22.12
N HIS A 205 29.39 -23.41 -21.24
CA HIS A 205 28.48 -23.99 -20.26
C HIS A 205 27.96 -22.94 -19.26
N GLU A 206 28.81 -22.02 -18.81
CA GLU A 206 28.42 -20.87 -17.99
C GLU A 206 27.35 -20.02 -18.68
N LYS A 207 27.54 -19.68 -19.97
CA LYS A 207 26.54 -18.93 -20.73
C LYS A 207 25.21 -19.67 -20.86
N VAL A 208 25.25 -20.99 -21.06
CA VAL A 208 24.03 -21.83 -21.13
C VAL A 208 23.34 -21.91 -19.77
N MET A 209 24.08 -22.06 -18.68
CA MET A 209 23.54 -22.03 -17.31
C MET A 209 22.89 -20.69 -16.99
N LEU A 210 23.52 -19.58 -17.37
CA LEU A 210 22.96 -18.23 -17.20
C LEU A 210 21.70 -18.00 -18.05
N ALA A 211 21.63 -18.56 -19.26
CA ALA A 211 20.42 -18.50 -20.07
C ALA A 211 19.28 -19.31 -19.43
N LYS A 212 19.55 -20.55 -19.02
CA LYS A 212 18.58 -21.43 -18.34
C LYS A 212 18.07 -20.81 -17.04
N SER A 213 18.94 -20.16 -16.26
CA SER A 213 18.53 -19.51 -15.00
C SER A 213 17.64 -18.29 -15.24
N LYS A 214 17.92 -17.49 -16.28
CA LYS A 214 17.06 -16.37 -16.70
C LYS A 214 15.69 -16.86 -17.16
N ASP A 215 15.64 -17.91 -17.99
CA ASP A 215 14.37 -18.49 -18.45
C ASP A 215 13.54 -19.03 -17.29
N LYS A 216 14.19 -19.72 -16.33
CA LYS A 216 13.55 -20.20 -15.09
C LYS A 216 13.00 -19.05 -14.26
N ALA A 217 13.72 -17.92 -14.15
CA ALA A 217 13.25 -16.74 -13.44
C ALA A 217 12.00 -16.12 -14.09
N ILE A 218 12.01 -15.97 -15.43
CA ILE A 218 10.87 -15.43 -16.19
C ILE A 218 9.63 -16.31 -16.03
N LEU A 219 9.78 -17.64 -16.13
CA LEU A 219 8.67 -18.58 -15.94
C LEU A 219 8.09 -18.52 -14.52
N ARG A 220 8.94 -18.36 -13.50
CA ARG A 220 8.50 -18.19 -12.10
C ARG A 220 7.73 -16.90 -11.90
N GLU A 221 8.20 -15.80 -12.48
CA GLU A 221 7.54 -14.50 -12.39
C GLU A 221 6.19 -14.51 -13.11
N SER A 222 6.10 -15.13 -14.28
CA SER A 222 4.84 -15.35 -14.99
C SER A 222 3.84 -16.17 -14.16
N ARG A 223 4.29 -17.29 -13.55
CA ARG A 223 3.46 -18.10 -12.64
C ARG A 223 2.93 -17.29 -11.46
N ASN A 224 3.80 -16.48 -10.84
CA ASN A 224 3.42 -15.63 -9.71
C ASN A 224 2.46 -14.52 -10.13
N SER A 225 2.66 -13.92 -11.30
CA SER A 225 1.77 -12.91 -11.87
C SER A 225 0.38 -13.49 -12.15
N LEU A 226 0.29 -14.70 -12.72
CA LEU A 226 -0.99 -15.38 -12.93
C LEU A 226 -1.73 -15.68 -11.62
N ARG A 227 -1.00 -16.14 -10.59
CA ARG A 227 -1.57 -16.35 -9.25
C ARG A 227 -2.08 -15.04 -8.66
N CYS A 228 -1.30 -13.97 -8.79
CA CYS A 228 -1.67 -12.63 -8.34
C CYS A 228 -2.96 -12.16 -9.03
N LEU A 229 -3.09 -12.34 -10.34
CA LEU A 229 -4.30 -12.03 -11.09
C LEU A 229 -5.52 -12.85 -10.66
N ASN A 230 -5.31 -14.14 -10.32
CA ASN A 230 -6.40 -14.97 -9.83
C ASN A 230 -6.92 -14.46 -8.48
N ILE A 231 -6.01 -14.24 -7.52
CA ILE A 231 -6.34 -13.71 -6.19
C ILE A 231 -7.06 -12.35 -6.31
N LEU A 232 -6.53 -11.44 -7.12
CA LEU A 232 -7.16 -10.13 -7.35
C LEU A 232 -8.54 -10.26 -8.01
N GLY A 233 -8.68 -11.19 -8.96
CA GLY A 233 -9.95 -11.48 -9.62
C GLY A 233 -11.01 -11.98 -8.63
N GLU A 234 -10.63 -12.86 -7.70
CA GLU A 234 -11.49 -13.32 -6.62
C GLU A 234 -11.90 -12.19 -5.68
N GLN A 235 -10.95 -11.30 -5.31
CA GLN A 235 -11.21 -10.13 -4.46
C GLN A 235 -12.23 -9.18 -5.11
N ILE A 236 -12.04 -8.82 -6.38
CA ILE A 236 -12.95 -7.90 -7.07
C ILE A 236 -14.32 -8.57 -7.28
N SER A 237 -14.34 -9.85 -7.61
CA SER A 237 -15.59 -10.61 -7.71
C SER A 237 -16.33 -10.67 -6.36
N HIS A 238 -15.62 -10.65 -5.23
CA HIS A 238 -16.21 -10.56 -3.90
C HIS A 238 -16.84 -9.18 -3.66
N VAL A 239 -16.14 -8.09 -4.02
CA VAL A 239 -16.66 -6.72 -3.91
C VAL A 239 -17.89 -6.50 -4.82
N GLU A 240 -17.87 -7.00 -6.05
CA GLU A 240 -19.02 -6.94 -6.97
C GLU A 240 -20.22 -7.73 -6.44
N ARG A 241 -19.98 -8.90 -5.82
CA ARG A 241 -21.03 -9.68 -5.14
C ARG A 241 -21.61 -8.92 -3.95
N LEU A 242 -20.76 -8.31 -3.13
CA LEU A 242 -21.18 -7.48 -2.00
C LEU A 242 -22.05 -6.30 -2.48
N PHE A 243 -21.65 -5.63 -3.56
CA PHE A 243 -22.44 -4.56 -4.16
C PHE A 243 -23.85 -5.03 -4.56
N LYS A 244 -23.96 -6.18 -5.23
CA LYS A 244 -25.25 -6.76 -5.65
C LYS A 244 -26.13 -7.17 -4.46
N GLN A 245 -25.53 -7.66 -3.38
CA GLN A 245 -26.25 -8.02 -2.15
C GLN A 245 -26.81 -6.79 -1.43
N LEU A 246 -26.03 -5.71 -1.35
CA LEU A 246 -26.45 -4.46 -0.71
C LEU A 246 -27.43 -3.66 -1.57
N ASN A 247 -27.33 -3.78 -2.90
CA ASN A 247 -28.14 -3.01 -3.85
C ASN A 247 -28.82 -3.92 -4.90
N PRO A 248 -29.79 -4.77 -4.50
CA PRO A 248 -30.41 -5.74 -5.40
C PRO A 248 -31.22 -5.09 -6.55
N ASN A 249 -31.68 -3.86 -6.36
CA ASN A 249 -32.51 -3.12 -7.32
C ASN A 249 -31.72 -2.09 -8.14
N SER A 250 -30.38 -2.10 -8.06
CA SER A 250 -29.56 -1.14 -8.82
C SER A 250 -29.62 -1.42 -10.32
N PRO A 251 -29.84 -0.40 -11.18
CA PRO A 251 -29.79 -0.56 -12.63
C PRO A 251 -28.36 -0.58 -13.19
N VAL A 252 -27.34 -0.34 -12.35
CA VAL A 252 -25.93 -0.24 -12.74
C VAL A 252 -25.17 -1.47 -12.25
N ASP A 253 -24.21 -1.94 -13.05
CA ASP A 253 -23.35 -3.09 -12.74
C ASP A 253 -22.47 -2.87 -11.50
N PHE A 254 -21.98 -1.64 -11.29
CA PHE A 254 -21.18 -1.27 -10.14
C PHE A 254 -21.30 0.23 -9.81
N ALA A 255 -21.41 0.55 -8.52
CA ALA A 255 -21.41 1.91 -7.98
C ALA A 255 -20.91 1.90 -6.53
N HIS A 256 -21.09 3.00 -5.81
CA HIS A 256 -20.82 3.03 -4.37
C HIS A 256 -21.67 2.00 -3.61
N LEU A 257 -21.07 1.32 -2.65
CA LEU A 257 -21.62 0.18 -1.91
C LEU A 257 -22.80 0.59 -1.02
N PHE A 258 -22.64 1.65 -0.23
CA PHE A 258 -23.60 2.00 0.83
C PHE A 258 -24.54 3.13 0.43
N ARG A 259 -24.02 4.16 -0.25
CA ARG A 259 -24.80 5.32 -0.67
C ARG A 259 -24.39 5.76 -2.07
N ALA A 260 -25.34 5.84 -3.01
CA ALA A 260 -25.07 6.07 -4.43
C ALA A 260 -24.22 7.32 -4.79
N LYS A 261 -24.15 8.34 -3.91
CA LYS A 261 -23.40 9.59 -4.15
C LYS A 261 -22.32 9.88 -3.11
N LYS A 262 -22.08 8.97 -2.16
CA LYS A 262 -21.14 9.19 -1.07
C LYS A 262 -20.25 7.99 -0.87
N ILE A 263 -19.02 8.27 -0.47
CA ILE A 263 -17.95 7.29 -0.30
C ILE A 263 -17.80 6.96 1.18
N SER A 264 -17.75 5.67 1.54
CA SER A 264 -17.41 5.22 2.89
C SER A 264 -15.91 5.06 3.10
N SER A 265 -15.50 4.76 4.34
CA SER A 265 -14.09 4.52 4.67
C SER A 265 -13.53 3.29 3.96
N SER A 266 -14.27 2.19 3.89
CA SER A 266 -13.83 0.98 3.17
C SER A 266 -13.68 1.20 1.66
N GLU A 267 -14.57 1.99 1.05
CA GLU A 267 -14.50 2.33 -0.37
C GLU A 267 -13.31 3.23 -0.69
N LEU A 268 -13.00 4.21 0.18
CA LEU A 268 -11.79 5.02 0.04
C LEU A 268 -10.53 4.17 0.04
N LEU A 269 -10.43 3.23 0.96
CA LEU A 269 -9.30 2.31 1.05
C LEU A 269 -9.22 1.40 -0.19
N LEU A 270 -10.34 0.86 -0.65
CA LEU A 270 -10.43 0.06 -1.87
C LEU A 270 -9.93 0.84 -3.09
N TYR A 271 -10.40 2.08 -3.27
CA TYR A 271 -9.97 2.92 -4.40
C TYR A 271 -8.50 3.31 -4.30
N ALA A 272 -7.94 3.44 -3.09
CA ALA A 272 -6.53 3.75 -2.91
C ALA A 272 -5.65 2.56 -3.30
N TYR A 273 -6.04 1.35 -2.90
CA TYR A 273 -5.38 0.12 -3.37
C TYR A 273 -5.51 -0.03 -4.88
N PHE A 274 -6.69 0.18 -5.45
CA PHE A 274 -6.90 0.14 -6.89
C PHE A 274 -5.99 1.12 -7.63
N HIS A 275 -5.92 2.38 -7.18
CA HIS A 275 -5.04 3.40 -7.77
C HIS A 275 -3.57 2.98 -7.74
N SER A 276 -3.09 2.45 -6.61
CA SER A 276 -1.72 1.94 -6.49
C SER A 276 -1.43 0.78 -7.44
N LEU A 277 -2.35 -0.20 -7.51
CA LEU A 277 -2.21 -1.38 -8.37
C LEU A 277 -2.25 -1.08 -9.87
N THR A 278 -2.83 0.06 -10.25
CA THR A 278 -3.14 0.40 -11.64
C THR A 278 -2.47 1.69 -12.09
N PHE A 279 -1.50 2.16 -11.30
CA PHE A 279 -0.79 3.40 -11.56
C PHE A 279 -0.04 3.33 -12.89
N ALA A 280 -0.37 4.23 -13.80
CA ALA A 280 0.15 4.21 -15.17
C ALA A 280 1.67 4.38 -15.28
N GLY A 281 2.34 4.89 -14.23
CA GLY A 281 3.79 5.02 -14.20
C GLY A 281 4.54 3.74 -13.78
N LEU A 282 3.83 2.65 -13.43
CA LEU A 282 4.48 1.36 -13.20
C LEU A 282 4.98 0.78 -14.53
N PRO A 283 6.20 0.21 -14.59
CA PRO A 283 6.72 -0.48 -15.76
C PRO A 283 5.83 -1.65 -16.21
N ASP A 284 5.50 -2.55 -15.29
CA ASP A 284 4.65 -3.70 -15.53
C ASP A 284 3.21 -3.39 -15.10
N ASN A 285 2.34 -3.28 -16.10
CA ASN A 285 0.91 -2.95 -15.96
C ASN A 285 -0.02 -4.15 -16.20
N PHE A 286 0.45 -5.38 -15.98
CA PHE A 286 -0.37 -6.59 -16.17
C PHE A 286 -1.71 -6.55 -15.42
N ILE A 287 -1.74 -5.98 -14.20
CA ILE A 287 -2.96 -5.83 -13.39
C ILE A 287 -3.97 -4.91 -14.08
N ALA A 288 -3.54 -3.73 -14.52
CA ALA A 288 -4.42 -2.77 -15.18
C ALA A 288 -5.06 -3.37 -16.45
N ASN A 289 -4.29 -4.11 -17.24
CA ASN A 289 -4.79 -4.77 -18.44
C ASN A 289 -5.80 -5.87 -18.12
N TYR A 290 -5.53 -6.68 -17.10
CA TYR A 290 -6.45 -7.73 -16.65
C TYR A 290 -7.79 -7.15 -16.16
N LEU A 291 -7.76 -6.08 -15.35
CA LEU A 291 -8.97 -5.46 -14.82
C LEU A 291 -9.85 -4.83 -15.90
N LYS A 292 -9.22 -4.18 -16.90
CA LYS A 292 -9.93 -3.63 -18.07
C LYS A 292 -10.70 -4.72 -18.83
N GLN A 293 -10.15 -5.93 -18.91
CA GLN A 293 -10.75 -7.04 -19.65
C GLN A 293 -11.81 -7.79 -18.82
N LYS A 294 -11.51 -8.12 -17.56
CA LYS A 294 -12.36 -9.01 -16.74
C LYS A 294 -13.48 -8.29 -15.99
N SER A 295 -13.23 -7.08 -15.50
CA SER A 295 -14.19 -6.29 -14.71
C SER A 295 -14.28 -4.84 -15.24
N PRO A 296 -14.76 -4.62 -16.48
CA PRO A 296 -14.76 -3.30 -17.12
C PRO A 296 -15.64 -2.27 -16.42
N ALA A 297 -16.75 -2.69 -15.81
CA ALA A 297 -17.65 -1.80 -15.08
C ALA A 297 -16.98 -1.24 -13.82
N PHE A 298 -16.42 -2.13 -13.00
CA PHE A 298 -15.62 -1.75 -11.83
C PHE A 298 -14.45 -0.86 -12.23
N TRP A 299 -13.69 -1.23 -13.25
CA TRP A 299 -12.55 -0.45 -13.74
C TRP A 299 -12.94 0.99 -14.09
N LYS A 300 -13.95 1.18 -14.95
CA LYS A 300 -14.37 2.51 -15.40
C LYS A 300 -14.83 3.38 -14.22
N PHE A 301 -15.60 2.79 -13.31
CA PHE A 301 -16.10 3.50 -12.14
C PHE A 301 -14.96 3.88 -11.19
N ALA A 302 -14.15 2.91 -10.77
CA ALA A 302 -13.03 3.13 -9.86
C ALA A 302 -12.03 4.14 -10.44
N TYR A 303 -11.69 4.03 -11.72
CA TYR A 303 -10.80 4.97 -12.40
C TYR A 303 -11.33 6.42 -12.33
N THR A 304 -12.59 6.62 -12.72
CA THR A 304 -13.25 7.95 -12.68
C THR A 304 -13.26 8.54 -11.27
N ILE A 305 -13.56 7.72 -10.26
CA ILE A 305 -13.56 8.15 -8.86
C ILE A 305 -12.16 8.50 -8.39
N THR A 306 -11.14 7.69 -8.72
CA THR A 306 -9.76 7.97 -8.33
C THR A 306 -9.21 9.25 -8.96
N GLU A 307 -9.52 9.54 -10.23
CA GLU A 307 -9.15 10.82 -10.85
C GLU A 307 -9.82 12.00 -10.14
N ALA A 308 -11.11 11.87 -9.81
CA ALA A 308 -11.83 12.91 -9.08
C ALA A 308 -11.26 13.14 -7.66
N LEU A 309 -10.84 12.08 -6.97
CA LEU A 309 -10.21 12.13 -5.65
C LEU A 309 -8.79 12.72 -5.70
N ASN A 310 -8.01 12.37 -6.72
CA ASN A 310 -6.69 12.98 -6.94
C ASN A 310 -6.81 14.48 -7.24
N THR A 311 -7.83 14.88 -8.00
CA THR A 311 -8.10 16.29 -8.30
C THR A 311 -8.55 17.08 -7.06
N SER A 312 -9.12 16.41 -6.05
CA SER A 312 -9.54 17.08 -4.81
C SER A 312 -8.37 17.40 -3.86
N LEU A 313 -7.19 16.82 -4.08
CA LEU A 313 -5.99 17.11 -3.30
C LEU A 313 -5.42 18.47 -3.69
N VAL A 314 -5.65 19.49 -2.86
CA VAL A 314 -5.18 20.86 -3.12
C VAL A 314 -3.72 21.00 -2.64
N PRO A 315 -2.79 21.48 -3.50
CA PRO A 315 -1.37 21.63 -3.15
C PRO A 315 -1.08 22.52 -1.94
N GLU A 316 -1.98 23.44 -1.60
CA GLU A 316 -1.87 24.35 -0.45
C GLU A 316 -2.02 23.63 0.89
N THR A 317 -2.70 22.49 0.91
CA THR A 317 -2.84 21.66 2.12
C THR A 317 -1.56 20.90 2.45
N PHE A 318 -0.60 20.83 1.51
CA PHE A 318 0.66 20.13 1.68
C PHE A 318 1.73 21.01 2.29
N ARG A 319 2.45 20.47 3.27
CA ARG A 319 3.60 21.08 3.93
C ARG A 319 4.80 20.12 3.88
N SER A 320 5.99 20.66 3.61
CA SER A 320 7.24 19.90 3.76
C SER A 320 7.53 19.64 5.23
N ALA A 321 8.10 18.47 5.52
CA ALA A 321 8.54 18.13 6.87
C ALA A 321 9.69 19.01 7.34
N SER A 322 9.75 19.24 8.66
CA SER A 322 10.71 20.14 9.29
C SER A 322 11.33 19.55 10.55
N GLY A 323 12.63 19.80 10.76
CA GLY A 323 13.35 19.43 11.98
C GLY A 323 13.31 17.94 12.26
N LEU A 324 12.71 17.56 13.40
CA LEU A 324 12.61 16.17 13.84
C LEU A 324 11.68 15.32 12.96
N GLU A 325 10.77 15.94 12.19
CA GLU A 325 9.89 15.23 11.26
C GLU A 325 10.66 14.58 10.10
N VAL A 326 11.82 15.13 9.74
CA VAL A 326 12.66 14.62 8.65
C VAL A 326 13.42 13.38 9.12
N PRO A 327 13.39 12.25 8.38
CA PRO A 327 14.14 11.04 8.74
C PRO A 327 15.63 11.36 8.91
N SER A 328 16.21 10.96 10.05
CA SER A 328 17.62 11.20 10.34
C SER A 328 18.20 10.11 11.23
N LEU A 329 19.52 9.97 11.23
CA LEU A 329 20.19 8.98 12.10
C LEU A 329 19.94 9.29 13.58
N LYS A 330 19.83 10.58 13.93
CA LYS A 330 19.43 11.01 15.27
C LYS A 330 18.05 10.47 15.64
N ASN A 331 17.08 10.52 14.72
CA ASN A 331 15.74 10.00 14.97
C ASN A 331 15.75 8.48 15.18
N GLU A 332 16.51 7.73 14.38
CA GLU A 332 16.66 6.28 14.56
C GLU A 332 17.24 5.94 15.94
N VAL A 333 18.32 6.61 16.36
CA VAL A 333 18.94 6.40 17.67
C VAL A 333 17.98 6.76 18.81
N LEU A 334 17.32 7.92 18.72
CA LEU A 334 16.35 8.34 19.73
C LEU A 334 15.16 7.37 19.80
N TYR A 335 14.72 6.85 18.66
CA TYR A 335 13.61 5.90 18.57
C TYR A 335 13.97 4.58 19.25
N LEU A 336 15.15 4.03 18.96
CA LEU A 336 15.68 2.84 19.63
C LEU A 336 15.85 3.03 21.14
N MET A 337 16.23 4.23 21.57
CA MET A 337 16.34 4.58 22.99
C MET A 337 15.00 4.88 23.66
N SER A 338 13.86 4.82 22.94
CA SER A 338 12.53 5.23 23.44
C SER A 338 12.49 6.67 23.96
N LEU A 339 13.37 7.55 23.45
CA LEU A 339 13.50 8.95 23.86
C LEU A 339 12.73 9.91 22.93
N VAL A 340 12.11 9.38 21.89
CA VAL A 340 11.29 10.16 20.95
C VAL A 340 9.99 10.58 21.65
N ARG A 341 9.88 11.87 21.97
CA ARG A 341 8.64 12.51 22.43
C ARG A 341 8.21 13.51 21.37
N TYR A 342 7.07 13.26 20.73
CA TYR A 342 6.42 14.15 19.75
C TYR A 342 5.08 14.66 20.27
#